data_AF-A0A3S2WDA5-F1
#
_entry.id   AF-A0A3S2WDA5-F1
#
_cell.length_a   1.000
_cell.length_b   1.000
_cell.length_c   1.000
_cell.angle_alpha   90.00
_cell.angle_beta   90.00
_cell.angle_gamma   90.00
#
_symmetry.space_group_name_H-M   'P 1'
#
loop_
_entity.id
_entity.type
_entity.pdbx_description
1 polymer ?
#
loop_
_entity_poly.entity_id
_entity_poly.type
_entity_poly.pdbx_seq_one_letter_code
_entity_poly.pdbx_strand_id
1 'polypeptide(L)'
;MTTTRTGQDAAALKRLDALRPAYETLREDRIRAQSDVERLTRELEAARAQAREELGTDDEAEIRAMIEAVRAENARQVAAFAEAVQAVRDRLAALPEPR
;
A
#
# COMPACT_ATOMS: atom_id res chain seq x y z
N MET A 1 42.58 44.48 26.06
CA MET A 1 41.83 43.21 26.06
C MET A 1 40.44 43.30 25.40
N THR A 2 39.96 44.49 25.03
CA THR A 2 38.60 44.71 24.49
C THR A 2 38.45 44.31 23.01
N THR A 3 39.47 44.56 22.18
CA THR A 3 39.44 44.32 20.72
C THR A 3 39.34 42.83 20.35
N THR A 4 39.96 41.95 21.15
CA THR A 4 39.96 40.49 20.91
C THR A 4 38.58 39.87 21.12
N ARG A 5 37.82 40.35 22.11
CA ARG A 5 36.45 39.89 22.38
C ARG A 5 35.49 40.30 21.26
N THR A 6 35.58 41.54 20.78
CA THR A 6 34.77 42.02 19.65
C THR A 6 35.05 41.25 18.35
N GLY A 7 36.31 40.85 18.10
CA GLY A 7 36.67 40.01 16.95
C GLY A 7 36.14 38.57 17.04
N GLN A 8 36.10 37.98 18.24
CA GLN A 8 35.51 36.66 18.48
C GLN A 8 33.99 36.68 18.32
N ASP A 9 33.32 37.73 18.80
CA ASP A 9 31.88 37.92 18.66
C ASP A 9 31.48 38.09 17.17
N ALA A 10 32.26 38.84 16.40
CA ALA A 10 32.06 39.00 14.96
C ALA A 10 32.24 37.68 14.17
N ALA A 11 33.24 36.88 14.54
CA ALA A 11 33.46 35.56 13.93
C ALA A 11 32.34 34.57 14.28
N ALA A 12 31.81 34.60 15.51
CA ALA A 12 30.68 33.80 15.94
C ALA A 12 29.40 34.17 15.18
N LEU A 13 29.13 35.48 15.02
CA LEU A 13 27.98 35.98 14.25
C LEU A 13 28.03 35.54 12.78
N LYS A 14 29.20 35.67 12.13
CA LYS A 14 29.39 35.21 10.74
C LYS A 14 29.15 33.70 10.59
N ARG A 15 29.57 32.91 11.56
CA ARG A 15 29.33 31.46 11.57
C ARG A 15 27.85 31.12 11.78
N LEU A 16 27.16 31.87 12.63
CA LEU A 16 25.73 31.71 12.86
C LEU A 16 24.90 32.09 11.62
N ASP A 17 25.25 33.19 10.95
CA ASP A 17 24.61 33.59 9.69
C ASP A 17 24.84 32.57 8.57
N ALA A 18 26.01 31.89 8.55
CA ALA A 18 26.28 30.82 7.60
C ALA A 18 25.49 29.52 7.90
N LEU A 19 25.17 29.25 9.17
CA LEU A 19 24.42 28.05 9.58
C LEU A 19 22.90 28.24 9.50
N ARG A 20 22.40 29.48 9.55
CA ARG A 20 20.96 29.78 9.52
C ARG A 20 20.24 29.20 8.28
N PRO A 21 20.76 29.31 7.05
CA PRO A 21 20.11 28.73 5.87
C PRO A 21 19.97 27.22 5.96
N ALA A 22 21.02 26.53 6.43
CA ALA A 22 21.00 25.08 6.59
C ALA A 22 19.95 24.64 7.63
N TYR A 23 19.81 25.40 8.73
CA TYR A 23 18.76 25.15 9.71
C TYR A 23 17.36 25.35 9.13
N GLU A 24 17.13 26.41 8.36
CA GLU A 24 15.82 26.64 7.74
C GLU A 24 15.45 25.54 6.74
N THR A 25 16.41 25.08 5.92
CA THR A 25 16.20 23.92 5.02
C THR A 25 15.81 22.67 5.82
N LEU A 26 16.57 22.33 6.87
CA LEU A 26 16.26 21.17 7.71
C LEU A 26 14.90 21.30 8.41
N ARG A 27 14.53 22.51 8.81
CA ARG A 27 13.23 22.79 9.42
C ARG A 27 12.09 22.59 8.43
N GLU A 28 12.24 23.07 7.20
CA GLU A 28 11.26 22.86 6.13
C GLU A 28 11.12 21.37 5.79
N ASP A 29 12.25 20.66 5.63
CA ASP A 29 12.25 19.23 5.32
C ASP A 29 11.59 18.42 6.42
N ARG A 30 11.83 18.77 7.69
CA ARG A 30 11.12 18.16 8.82
C ARG A 30 9.62 18.37 8.74
N ILE A 31 9.16 19.58 8.40
CA ILE A 31 7.72 19.88 8.27
C ILE A 31 7.11 19.05 7.13
N ARG A 32 7.79 18.96 5.98
CA ARG A 32 7.35 18.14 4.84
C ARG A 32 7.26 16.67 5.24
N ALA A 33 8.32 16.12 5.83
CA ALA A 33 8.37 14.73 6.27
C ALA A 33 7.27 14.42 7.30
N GLN A 34 7.02 15.33 8.25
CA GLN A 34 5.94 15.16 9.22
C GLN A 34 4.56 15.14 8.53
N SER A 35 4.33 16.06 7.59
CA SER A 35 3.09 16.10 6.80
C SER A 35 2.90 14.81 6.00
N ASP A 36 3.96 14.26 5.41
CA ASP A 36 3.91 13.00 4.69
C ASP A 36 3.62 11.81 5.60
N VAL A 37 4.24 11.74 6.78
CA VAL A 37 3.95 10.70 7.77
C VAL A 37 2.47 10.74 8.19
N GLU A 38 1.94 11.93 8.49
CA GLU A 38 0.53 12.08 8.85
C GLU A 38 -0.41 11.66 7.71
N ARG A 39 -0.09 12.02 6.47
CA ARG A 39 -0.86 11.63 5.29
C ARG A 39 -0.82 10.12 5.06
N LEU A 40 0.38 9.52 5.02
CA LEU A 40 0.57 8.09 4.80
C LEU A 40 -0.07 7.25 5.91
N THR A 41 -0.03 7.72 7.15
CA THR A 41 -0.70 7.05 8.27
C THR A 41 -2.22 7.03 8.07
N ARG A 42 -2.81 8.15 7.63
CA ARG A 42 -4.26 8.21 7.32
C ARG A 42 -4.64 7.30 6.16
N GLU A 43 -3.83 7.28 5.10
CA GLU A 43 -4.05 6.39 3.95
C GLU A 43 -3.97 4.91 4.36
N LEU A 44 -3.00 4.55 5.21
CA LEU A 44 -2.87 3.19 5.74
C LEU A 44 -4.07 2.78 6.59
N GLU A 45 -4.52 3.64 7.50
CA GLU A 45 -5.68 3.34 8.35
C GLU A 45 -6.97 3.22 7.54
N ALA A 46 -7.13 4.04 6.50
CA ALA A 46 -8.25 3.92 5.56
C ALA A 46 -8.21 2.59 4.79
N ALA A 47 -7.04 2.21 4.26
CA ALA A 47 -6.87 0.93 3.56
C ALA A 47 -7.16 -0.28 4.46
N ARG A 48 -6.70 -0.23 5.73
CA ARG A 48 -7.01 -1.25 6.74
C ARG A 48 -8.49 -1.33 7.07
N ALA A 49 -9.15 -0.18 7.23
CA ALA A 49 -10.58 -0.13 7.48
C ALA A 49 -11.36 -0.75 6.31
N GLN A 50 -11.01 -0.40 5.07
CA GLN A 50 -11.60 -0.99 3.87
C GLN A 50 -11.38 -2.50 3.80
N ALA A 51 -10.16 -2.99 4.07
CA ALA A 51 -9.87 -4.43 4.09
C ALA A 51 -10.72 -5.17 5.14
N ARG A 52 -10.85 -4.61 6.34
CA ARG A 52 -11.73 -5.17 7.37
C ARG A 52 -13.22 -5.15 6.98
N GLU A 53 -13.67 -4.12 6.29
CA GLU A 53 -15.07 -4.02 5.83
C GLU A 53 -15.37 -5.04 4.73
N GLU A 54 -14.50 -5.15 3.72
CA GLU A 54 -14.74 -6.00 2.55
C GLU A 54 -14.40 -7.47 2.79
N LEU A 55 -13.33 -7.74 3.54
CA LEU A 55 -12.75 -9.09 3.70
C LEU A 55 -12.86 -9.61 5.13
N GLY A 56 -13.27 -8.77 6.10
CA GLY A 56 -13.32 -9.13 7.52
C GLY A 56 -11.99 -9.04 8.25
N THR A 57 -10.89 -8.80 7.53
CA THR A 57 -9.51 -8.78 8.07
C THR A 57 -8.63 -7.79 7.28
N ASP A 58 -7.65 -7.19 7.94
CA ASP A 58 -6.57 -6.42 7.30
C ASP A 58 -5.21 -7.14 7.34
N ASP A 59 -5.18 -8.41 7.76
CA ASP A 59 -3.99 -9.25 7.71
C ASP A 59 -3.72 -9.73 6.28
N GLU A 60 -2.62 -9.26 5.69
CA GLU A 60 -2.23 -9.61 4.32
C GLU A 60 -2.05 -11.13 4.11
N ALA A 61 -1.55 -11.85 5.12
CA ALA A 61 -1.36 -13.29 5.02
C ALA A 61 -2.71 -14.03 5.01
N GLU A 62 -3.66 -13.56 5.81
CA GLU A 62 -5.02 -14.10 5.83
C GLU A 62 -5.76 -13.80 4.52
N ILE A 63 -5.68 -12.57 4.02
CA ILE A 63 -6.24 -12.17 2.71
C ILE A 63 -5.67 -13.05 1.60
N ARG A 64 -4.35 -13.30 1.62
CA ARG A 64 -3.69 -14.18 0.64
C ARG A 64 -4.20 -15.61 0.72
N ALA A 65 -4.41 -16.15 1.93
CA ALA A 65 -4.97 -17.48 2.12
C ALA A 65 -6.41 -17.56 1.59
N MET A 66 -7.24 -16.54 1.83
CA MET A 66 -8.59 -16.45 1.29
C MET A 66 -8.59 -16.47 -0.25
N ILE A 67 -7.71 -15.71 -0.89
CA ILE A 67 -7.59 -15.68 -2.36
C ILE A 67 -7.25 -17.06 -2.91
N GLU A 68 -6.27 -17.75 -2.33
CA GLU A 68 -5.87 -19.08 -2.80
C GLU A 68 -6.97 -20.13 -2.58
N ALA A 69 -7.69 -20.05 -1.45
CA ALA A 69 -8.84 -20.92 -1.21
C ALA A 69 -9.95 -20.70 -2.25
N VAL A 70 -10.28 -19.44 -2.56
CA VAL A 70 -11.28 -19.08 -3.59
C VAL A 70 -10.83 -19.55 -4.98
N ARG A 71 -9.55 -19.41 -5.32
CA ARG A 71 -8.99 -19.89 -6.59
C ARG A 71 -9.09 -21.40 -6.73
N ALA A 72 -8.73 -22.14 -5.68
CA ALA A 72 -8.83 -23.60 -5.67
C ALA A 72 -10.29 -24.06 -5.80
N GLU A 73 -11.22 -23.39 -5.11
CA GLU A 73 -12.64 -23.67 -5.22
C GLU A 73 -13.17 -23.39 -6.64
N ASN A 74 -12.85 -22.24 -7.20
CA ASN A 74 -13.23 -21.89 -8.57
C ASN A 74 -12.69 -22.91 -9.58
N ALA A 75 -11.45 -23.36 -9.44
CA ALA A 75 -10.88 -24.38 -10.32
C ALA A 75 -11.69 -25.69 -10.28
N ARG A 76 -12.13 -26.12 -9.08
CA ARG A 76 -12.99 -27.29 -8.91
C ARG A 76 -14.36 -27.09 -9.57
N GLN A 77 -14.98 -25.94 -9.36
CA GLN A 77 -16.29 -25.62 -9.96
C GLN A 77 -16.22 -25.54 -11.49
N VAL A 78 -15.16 -24.94 -12.04
CA VAL A 78 -14.94 -24.87 -13.48
C VAL A 78 -14.76 -26.26 -14.08
N ALA A 79 -13.99 -27.14 -13.43
CA ALA A 79 -13.83 -28.52 -13.88
C ALA A 79 -15.16 -29.28 -13.88
N ALA A 80 -15.93 -29.19 -12.78
CA ALA A 80 -17.24 -29.83 -12.67
C ALA A 80 -18.23 -29.28 -13.71
N PHE A 81 -18.20 -27.98 -13.98
CA PHE A 81 -19.02 -27.37 -15.02
C PHE A 81 -18.63 -27.85 -16.42
N ALA A 82 -17.33 -27.97 -16.71
CA ALA A 82 -16.85 -28.50 -17.98
C ALA A 82 -17.31 -29.94 -18.21
N GLU A 83 -17.25 -30.80 -17.20
CA GLU A 83 -17.76 -32.17 -17.25
C GLU A 83 -19.28 -32.19 -17.51
N ALA A 84 -20.05 -31.35 -16.82
CA ALA A 84 -21.49 -31.25 -17.02
C ALA A 84 -21.85 -30.82 -18.45
N VAL A 85 -21.12 -29.84 -19.00
CA VAL A 85 -21.30 -29.40 -20.40
C VAL A 85 -20.99 -30.53 -21.37
N GLN A 86 -19.90 -31.27 -21.14
CA GLN A 86 -19.55 -32.40 -22.00
C GLN A 86 -20.61 -33.50 -21.95
N ALA A 87 -21.10 -33.86 -20.76
CA ALA A 87 -22.17 -34.84 -20.61
C ALA A 87 -23.47 -34.43 -21.34
N VAL A 88 -23.81 -33.14 -21.35
CA VAL A 88 -24.95 -32.62 -22.13
C VAL A 88 -24.69 -32.76 -23.63
N ARG A 89 -23.49 -32.41 -24.11
CA ARG A 89 -23.11 -32.57 -25.52
C ARG A 89 -23.20 -34.02 -25.97
N ASP A 90 -22.69 -34.95 -25.16
CA ASP A 90 -22.70 -36.38 -25.48
C ASP A 90 -24.14 -36.91 -25.56
N ARG A 91 -25.01 -36.49 -24.64
CA ARG A 91 -26.45 -36.84 -24.67
C ARG A 91 -27.14 -36.30 -25.92
N LEU A 92 -26.86 -35.06 -26.31
CA LEU A 92 -27.42 -34.47 -27.52
C LEU A 92 -26.94 -35.18 -28.79
N ALA A 93 -25.67 -35.55 -28.85
CA ALA A 93 -25.10 -36.31 -29.97
C ALA A 93 -25.68 -37.73 -30.08
N ALA A 94 -26.12 -38.31 -28.96
CA ALA A 94 -26.77 -39.62 -28.93
C ALA A 94 -28.25 -39.58 -29.35
N LEU A 95 -28.85 -38.40 -29.55
CA LEU A 95 -30.22 -38.28 -30.03
C LEU A 95 -30.28 -38.62 -31.54
N PRO A 96 -31.19 -39.49 -31.98
CA PRO A 96 -31.40 -39.73 -33.41
C PRO A 96 -31.96 -38.47 -34.09
N GLU A 97 -31.53 -38.21 -35.33
CA GLU A 97 -32.12 -37.10 -36.10
C GLU A 97 -33.63 -37.29 -36.25
N PRO A 98 -34.42 -36.21 -36.10
CA PRO A 98 -35.85 -36.27 -36.35
C PRO A 98 -36.09 -36.63 -37.81
N ARG A 99 -36.87 -37.69 -38.05
CA ARG A 99 -37.36 -38.09 -39.38
C ARG A 99 -38.35 -37.09 -39.95
#